data_AF-A0A967LC77-F1
#
_entry.id   AF-A0A967LC77-F1
#
_cell.length_a   1.000
_cell.length_b   1.000
_cell.length_c   1.000
_cell.angle_alpha   90.00
_cell.angle_beta   90.00
_cell.angle_gamma   90.00
#
_symmetry.space_group_name_H-M   'P 1'
#
loop_
_entity.id
_entity.type
_entity.pdbx_description
1 polymer ?
#
loop_
_entity_poly.entity_id
_entity_poly.type
_entity_poly.pdbx_seq_one_letter_code
_entity_poly.pdbx_strand_id
1 'polypeptide(L)'
;FGPYFVVGAIFSGIGALFIAMTAIRKAMGLKNYITEKQYFYLGMLFIAMTAIWAYFTYAEQLGIAASQQSEEFPVLASKLWGEFALSFWGMIGLMIVAFLVQVVPRLLPKRTSSLTIFQPRYALASAGAAVLMII
;
A
#
# COMPACT_ATOMS: atom_id res chain seq x y z
N PHE A 1 2.55 -6.72 19.04
CA PHE A 1 2.54 -5.29 18.62
C PHE A 1 3.90 -4.74 18.18
N GLY A 2 5.03 -5.00 18.84
CA GLY A 2 6.34 -4.41 18.47
C GLY A 2 6.74 -4.55 16.99
N PRO A 3 6.84 -5.77 16.43
CA PRO A 3 7.16 -5.97 15.02
C PRO A 3 6.14 -5.38 14.04
N TYR A 4 4.86 -5.39 14.40
CA TYR A 4 3.77 -4.82 13.59
C TYR A 4 4.00 -3.32 13.35
N PHE A 5 4.28 -2.58 14.43
CA PHE A 5 4.50 -1.14 14.37
C PHE A 5 5.73 -0.79 13.52
N VAL A 6 6.83 -1.54 13.67
CA VAL A 6 8.06 -1.32 12.89
C VAL A 6 7.80 -1.51 11.40
N VAL A 7 7.06 -2.55 11.01
CA VAL A 7 6.71 -2.77 9.60
C VAL A 7 5.85 -1.62 9.06
N GLY A 8 4.87 -1.14 9.84
CA GLY A 8 4.05 0.03 9.46
C GLY A 8 4.89 1.31 9.29
N ALA A 9 5.86 1.53 10.17
CA ALA A 9 6.77 2.68 10.08
C ALA A 9 7.68 2.60 8.83
N ILE A 10 8.19 1.41 8.50
CA ILE A 10 8.99 1.20 7.29
C ILE A 10 8.13 1.38 6.04
N PHE A 11 6.92 0.79 6.01
CA PHE A 11 5.99 0.93 4.88
C PHE A 11 5.68 2.40 4.57
N SER A 12 5.28 3.17 5.59
CA SER A 12 4.96 4.60 5.44
C SER A 12 6.21 5.43 5.10
N GLY A 13 7.36 5.11 5.70
CA GLY A 13 8.64 5.75 5.40
C GLY A 13 9.07 5.56 3.94
N ILE A 14 8.90 4.37 3.38
CA ILE A 14 9.18 4.12 1.95
C ILE A 14 8.23 4.91 1.05
N GLY A 15 6.94 5.00 1.41
CA GLY A 15 5.95 5.79 0.67
C GLY A 15 6.32 7.29 0.65
N ALA A 16 6.67 7.85 1.80
CA ALA A 16 7.15 9.23 1.91
C ALA A 16 8.45 9.44 1.11
N LEU A 17 9.38 8.47 1.17
CA LEU A 17 10.62 8.51 0.41
C LEU A 17 10.37 8.48 -1.10
N PHE A 18 9.41 7.68 -1.60
CA PHE A 18 9.04 7.69 -3.02
C PHE A 18 8.60 9.08 -3.49
N ILE A 19 7.76 9.76 -2.70
CA ILE A 19 7.26 11.10 -3.02
C ILE A 19 8.43 12.10 -3.02
N ALA A 20 9.22 12.13 -1.94
CA ALA A 20 10.35 13.04 -1.79
C ALA A 20 11.39 12.84 -2.90
N MET A 21 11.77 11.60 -3.16
CA MET A 21 12.74 11.22 -4.19
C MET A 21 12.26 11.67 -5.58
N THR A 22 10.97 11.50 -5.88
CA THR A 22 10.37 11.95 -7.15
C THR A 22 10.33 13.46 -7.30
N ALA A 23 9.94 14.17 -6.23
CA ALA A 23 9.93 15.63 -6.22
C ALA A 23 11.34 16.20 -6.43
N ILE A 24 12.32 15.72 -5.67
CA ILE A 24 13.73 16.16 -5.73
C ILE A 24 14.35 15.81 -7.10
N ARG A 25 14.11 14.59 -7.62
CA ARG A 25 14.60 14.17 -8.95
C ARG A 25 14.14 15.14 -10.04
N LYS A 26 12.89 15.62 -9.98
CA LYS A 26 12.32 16.53 -10.97
C LYS A 26 12.79 17.98 -10.76
N ALA A 27 12.77 18.48 -9.53
CA ALA A 27 13.09 19.87 -9.21
C ALA A 27 14.58 20.19 -9.45
N MET A 28 15.47 19.26 -9.14
CA MET A 28 16.92 19.47 -9.22
C MET A 28 17.56 18.80 -10.45
N GLY A 29 16.77 18.18 -11.33
CA GLY A 29 17.29 17.55 -12.54
C GLY A 29 18.24 16.36 -12.28
N LEU A 30 18.10 15.65 -11.16
CA LEU A 30 19.01 14.58 -10.71
C LEU A 30 18.83 13.25 -11.48
N LYS A 31 18.57 13.34 -12.78
CA LYS A 31 18.21 12.20 -13.64
C LYS A 31 19.29 11.12 -13.66
N ASN A 32 20.56 11.54 -13.63
CA ASN A 32 21.73 10.67 -13.69
C ASN A 32 22.10 10.03 -12.33
N TYR A 33 21.64 10.62 -11.22
CA TYR A 33 21.95 10.13 -9.87
C TYR A 33 20.86 9.19 -9.33
N ILE A 34 19.59 9.57 -9.44
CA ILE A 34 18.45 8.81 -8.89
C ILE A 34 17.84 7.91 -9.97
N THR A 35 18.62 7.02 -10.56
CA THR A 35 18.19 6.22 -11.73
C THR A 35 16.96 5.34 -11.47
N GLU A 36 16.41 4.74 -12.53
CA GLU A 36 15.28 3.80 -12.42
C GLU A 36 15.57 2.61 -11.50
N LYS A 37 16.86 2.26 -11.31
CA LYS A 37 17.30 1.19 -10.41
C LYS A 37 16.91 1.47 -8.95
N GLN A 38 17.03 2.72 -8.48
CA GLN A 38 16.62 3.10 -7.13
C GLN A 38 15.11 2.94 -6.93
N TYR A 39 14.30 3.39 -7.90
CA TYR A 39 12.84 3.19 -7.88
C TYR A 39 12.47 1.70 -7.91
N PHE A 40 13.21 0.90 -8.67
CA PHE A 40 12.96 -0.54 -8.78
C PHE A 40 13.18 -1.25 -7.44
N TYR A 41 14.36 -1.10 -6.82
CA TYR A 41 14.66 -1.76 -5.55
C TYR A 41 13.79 -1.24 -4.41
N LEU A 42 13.54 0.08 -4.37
CA LEU A 42 12.64 0.66 -3.38
C LEU A 42 11.21 0.13 -3.54
N GLY A 43 10.75 -0.08 -4.78
CA GLY A 43 9.45 -0.67 -5.06
C GLY A 43 9.36 -2.15 -4.69
N MET A 44 10.45 -2.91 -4.88
CA MET A 44 10.54 -4.30 -4.39
C MET A 44 10.47 -4.36 -2.86
N LEU A 45 11.16 -3.47 -2.17
CA LEU A 45 11.08 -3.35 -0.72
C LEU A 45 9.68 -2.97 -0.27
N PHE A 46 9.02 -2.02 -0.96
CA PHE A 46 7.64 -1.63 -0.67
C PHE A 46 6.66 -2.80 -0.80
N ILE A 47 6.77 -3.59 -1.87
CA ILE A 47 5.96 -4.81 -2.04
C ILE A 47 6.18 -5.78 -0.87
N ALA A 48 7.43 -6.03 -0.50
CA ALA A 48 7.74 -6.93 0.61
C ALA A 48 7.15 -6.43 1.93
N MET A 49 7.28 -5.14 2.23
CA MET A 49 6.72 -4.55 3.46
C MET A 49 5.19 -4.57 3.45
N THR A 50 4.55 -4.35 2.30
CA THR A 50 3.09 -4.44 2.15
C THR A 50 2.61 -5.86 2.45
N ALA A 51 3.29 -6.88 1.92
CA ALA A 51 2.93 -8.28 2.15
C ALA A 51 3.12 -8.70 3.62
N ILE A 52 4.23 -8.27 4.25
CA ILE A 52 4.47 -8.55 5.68
C ILE A 52 3.42 -7.85 6.55
N TRP A 53 3.07 -6.60 6.23
CA TRP A 53 2.05 -5.88 6.98
C TRP A 53 0.66 -6.52 6.85
N ALA A 54 0.31 -6.97 5.64
CA ALA A 54 -0.90 -7.73 5.39
C ALA A 54 -0.94 -9.03 6.20
N TYR A 55 0.17 -9.79 6.20
CA TYR A 55 0.31 -11.00 6.99
C TYR A 55 0.09 -10.74 8.48
N PHE A 56 0.74 -9.72 9.04
CA PHE A 56 0.56 -9.41 10.47
C PHE A 56 -0.86 -8.95 10.80
N THR A 57 -1.49 -8.15 9.92
CA THR A 57 -2.88 -7.72 10.12
C THR A 57 -3.82 -8.91 10.14
N TYR A 58 -3.63 -9.86 9.22
CA TYR A 58 -4.40 -11.10 9.20
C TYR A 58 -4.12 -11.98 10.42
N ALA A 59 -2.85 -12.20 10.75
CA ALA A 59 -2.43 -13.04 11.87
C ALA A 59 -2.93 -12.52 13.23
N GLU A 60 -3.02 -11.20 13.40
CA GLU A 60 -3.59 -10.59 14.61
C GLU A 60 -5.08 -10.93 14.74
N GLN A 61 -5.88 -10.73 13.69
CA GLN A 61 -7.32 -11.02 13.74
C GLN A 61 -7.58 -12.52 13.91
N LEU A 62 -6.82 -13.36 13.20
CA LEU A 62 -6.92 -14.81 13.33
C LEU A 62 -6.49 -15.27 14.72
N GLY A 63 -5.44 -14.67 15.29
CA GLY A 63 -4.94 -14.99 16.62
C GLY A 63 -5.99 -14.74 17.69
N ILE A 64 -6.67 -13.59 17.66
CA ILE A 64 -7.76 -13.26 18.59
C ILE A 64 -8.93 -14.23 18.44
N ALA A 65 -9.32 -14.54 17.20
CA ALA A 65 -10.40 -15.47 16.92
C ALA A 65 -10.07 -16.91 17.40
N ALA A 66 -8.84 -17.36 17.18
CA ALA A 66 -8.39 -18.71 17.51
C ALA A 66 -8.10 -18.89 19.02
N SER A 67 -7.62 -17.86 19.71
CA SER A 67 -7.35 -17.90 21.16
C SER A 67 -8.60 -17.81 22.03
N GLN A 68 -9.76 -17.55 21.41
CA GLN A 68 -11.04 -17.31 22.08
C GLN A 68 -10.96 -16.28 23.24
N GLN A 69 -10.16 -15.22 23.07
CA GLN A 69 -10.06 -14.16 24.06
C GLN A 69 -11.36 -13.34 24.15
N SER A 70 -12.26 -13.72 25.05
CA SER A 70 -13.58 -13.10 25.27
C SER A 70 -13.52 -11.58 25.41
N GLU A 71 -12.48 -11.07 26.07
CA GLU A 71 -12.25 -9.64 26.30
C GLU A 71 -11.92 -8.85 25.02
N GLU A 72 -11.33 -9.51 24.02
CA GLU A 72 -10.86 -8.88 22.76
C GLU A 72 -11.87 -9.02 21.62
N PHE A 73 -12.87 -9.92 21.74
CA PHE A 73 -13.92 -10.09 20.72
C PHE A 73 -14.75 -8.83 20.45
N PRO A 74 -15.15 -8.03 21.45
CA PRO A 74 -15.85 -6.78 21.18
C PRO A 74 -15.02 -5.84 20.30
N VAL A 75 -13.70 -5.80 20.52
CA VAL A 75 -12.76 -5.00 19.71
C VAL A 75 -12.67 -5.57 18.29
N LEU A 76 -12.51 -6.89 18.15
CA LEU A 76 -12.49 -7.57 16.84
C LEU A 76 -13.79 -7.31 16.05
N ALA A 77 -14.95 -7.48 16.70
CA ALA A 77 -16.25 -7.23 16.09
C ALA A 77 -16.43 -5.76 15.70
N SER A 78 -15.97 -4.82 16.53
CA SER A 78 -16.01 -3.38 16.21
C SER A 78 -15.20 -3.02 14.95
N LYS A 79 -14.08 -3.71 14.71
CA LYS A 79 -13.21 -3.53 13.54
C LYS A 79 -13.74 -4.23 12.29
N LEU A 80 -14.38 -5.39 12.42
CA LEU A 80 -14.84 -6.16 11.25
C LEU A 80 -16.24 -5.76 10.78
N TRP A 81 -17.15 -5.48 11.73
CA TRP A 81 -18.58 -5.26 11.45
C TRP A 81 -19.20 -4.06 12.20
N GLY A 82 -18.48 -3.46 13.16
CA GLY A 82 -18.99 -2.34 13.95
C GLY A 82 -18.56 -0.97 13.42
N GLU A 83 -18.47 0.00 14.33
CA GLU A 83 -18.21 1.41 14.02
C GLU A 83 -16.90 1.63 13.23
N PHE A 84 -15.89 0.78 13.44
CA PHE A 84 -14.59 0.90 12.77
C PHE A 84 -14.46 0.05 11.50
N ALA A 85 -15.53 -0.64 11.07
CA ALA A 85 -15.51 -1.49 9.89
C ALA A 85 -15.10 -0.75 8.62
N LEU A 86 -15.65 0.45 8.39
CA LEU A 86 -15.32 1.24 7.21
C LEU A 86 -13.83 1.60 7.17
N SER A 87 -13.26 2.04 8.30
CA SER A 87 -11.84 2.39 8.40
C SER A 87 -10.95 1.17 8.22
N PHE A 88 -11.32 0.04 8.82
CA PHE A 88 -10.56 -1.21 8.71
C PHE A 88 -10.54 -1.74 7.27
N TRP A 89 -11.70 -1.88 6.64
CA TRP A 89 -11.80 -2.37 5.27
C TRP A 89 -11.24 -1.37 4.26
N GLY A 90 -11.39 -0.06 4.51
CA GLY A 90 -10.75 0.99 3.72
C GLY A 90 -9.23 0.87 3.73
N MET A 91 -8.64 0.65 4.91
CA MET A 91 -7.19 0.40 5.04
C MET A 91 -6.78 -0.85 4.23
N ILE A 92 -7.49 -1.97 4.37
CA ILE A 92 -7.20 -3.20 3.60
C ILE A 92 -7.32 -2.95 2.09
N GLY A 93 -8.37 -2.26 1.64
CA GLY A 93 -8.57 -1.90 0.24
C GLY A 93 -7.43 -1.06 -0.32
N LEU A 94 -7.02 -0.01 0.40
CA LEU A 94 -5.88 0.83 0.01
C LEU A 94 -4.57 0.04 -0.04
N MET A 95 -4.37 -0.89 0.89
CA MET A 95 -3.20 -1.77 0.90
C MET A 95 -3.18 -2.71 -0.32
N ILE A 96 -4.33 -3.26 -0.71
CA ILE A 96 -4.48 -4.07 -1.92
C ILE A 96 -4.19 -3.23 -3.16
N VAL A 97 -4.77 -2.03 -3.27
CA VAL A 97 -4.51 -1.11 -4.39
C VAL A 97 -3.01 -0.79 -4.48
N ALA A 98 -2.37 -0.45 -3.36
CA ALA A 98 -0.95 -0.16 -3.32
C ALA A 98 -0.09 -1.36 -3.79
N PHE A 99 -0.45 -2.57 -3.37
CA PHE A 99 0.21 -3.80 -3.81
C PHE A 99 0.03 -4.04 -5.32
N LEU A 100 -1.21 -3.94 -5.82
CA LEU A 100 -1.52 -4.18 -7.23
C LEU A 100 -0.86 -3.16 -8.16
N VAL A 101 -0.89 -1.87 -7.80
CA VAL A 101 -0.21 -0.80 -8.55
C VAL A 101 1.28 -1.10 -8.74
N GLN A 102 1.91 -1.71 -7.74
CA GLN A 102 3.31 -2.10 -7.82
C GLN A 102 3.51 -3.42 -8.59
N VAL A 103 2.69 -4.44 -8.37
CA VAL A 103 2.93 -5.78 -8.91
C VAL A 103 2.45 -5.95 -10.36
N VAL A 104 1.27 -5.43 -10.70
CA VAL A 104 0.63 -5.59 -12.02
C VAL A 104 1.54 -5.17 -13.19
N PRO A 105 2.14 -3.97 -13.22
CA PRO A 105 2.98 -3.56 -14.34
C PRO A 105 4.27 -4.36 -14.47
N ARG A 106 4.67 -5.10 -13.42
CA ARG A 106 5.82 -6.01 -13.45
C ARG A 106 5.45 -7.39 -13.99
N LEU A 107 4.21 -7.83 -13.82
CA LEU A 107 3.70 -9.12 -14.32
C LEU A 107 3.17 -9.02 -15.76
N LEU A 108 2.71 -7.85 -16.18
CA LEU A 108 2.23 -7.65 -17.55
C LEU A 108 3.40 -7.58 -18.55
N PRO A 109 3.32 -8.27 -19.70
CA PRO A 109 4.35 -8.17 -20.73
C PRO A 109 4.49 -6.73 -21.24
N LYS A 110 5.73 -6.28 -21.50
CA LYS A 110 6.07 -4.92 -21.98
C LYS A 110 5.30 -4.45 -23.23
N ARG A 111 4.59 -5.34 -23.93
CA ARG A 111 3.71 -5.02 -25.08
C ARG A 111 2.37 -4.41 -24.67
N THR A 112 1.97 -4.57 -23.41
CA THR A 112 0.69 -4.09 -22.86
C THR A 112 0.84 -2.81 -22.03
N SER A 113 2.06 -2.29 -21.85
CA SER A 113 2.32 -1.01 -21.16
C SER A 113 1.88 0.23 -21.97
N SER A 114 1.31 0.05 -23.17
CA SER A 114 0.59 1.09 -23.90
C SER A 114 -0.86 1.29 -23.42
N LEU A 115 -1.35 0.48 -22.46
CA LEU A 115 -2.66 0.71 -21.85
C LEU A 115 -2.66 2.06 -21.14
N THR A 116 -3.56 2.93 -21.60
CA THR A 116 -3.68 4.35 -21.30
C THR A 116 -3.72 4.67 -19.80
N ILE A 117 -4.18 3.75 -18.96
CA ILE A 117 -4.31 3.88 -17.50
C ILE A 117 -2.95 4.02 -16.78
N PHE A 118 -1.88 3.46 -17.33
CA PHE A 118 -0.54 3.51 -16.69
C PHE A 118 0.26 4.77 -17.01
N GLN A 119 -0.29 5.71 -17.79
CA GLN A 119 0.39 6.98 -18.05
C GLN A 119 0.17 7.95 -16.87
N PRO A 120 1.21 8.62 -16.36
CA PRO A 120 1.15 9.46 -15.15
C PRO A 120 0.16 10.63 -15.23
N ARG A 121 -0.27 11.00 -16.44
CA ARG A 121 -1.30 12.01 -16.71
C ARG A 121 -2.73 11.53 -16.36
N TYR A 122 -2.99 10.22 -16.40
CA TYR A 122 -4.29 9.62 -16.07
C TYR A 122 -4.32 8.95 -14.70
N ALA A 123 -3.17 8.68 -14.07
CA ALA A 123 -3.09 8.19 -12.69
C ALA A 123 -3.72 9.16 -11.67
N LEU A 124 -3.58 10.47 -11.90
CA LEU A 124 -4.27 11.52 -11.13
C LEU A 124 -5.79 11.52 -11.39
N ALA A 125 -6.21 11.26 -12.63
CA ALA A 125 -7.62 11.18 -12.98
C ALA A 125 -8.30 9.93 -12.40
N SER A 126 -7.61 8.78 -12.38
CA SER A 126 -8.09 7.55 -11.75
C SER A 126 -8.11 7.64 -10.23
N ALA A 127 -7.14 8.36 -9.63
CA ALA A 127 -7.17 8.66 -8.20
C ALA A 127 -8.37 9.56 -7.83
N GLY A 128 -8.70 10.55 -8.67
CA GLY A 128 -9.88 11.38 -8.49
C GLY A 128 -11.20 10.62 -8.66
N ALA A 129 -11.28 9.73 -9.65
CA ALA A 129 -12.47 8.89 -9.86
C ALA A 129 -12.70 7.89 -8.71
N ALA A 130 -11.64 7.35 -8.13
CA ALA A 130 -11.74 6.47 -6.96
C ALA A 130 -12.24 7.21 -5.71
N VAL A 131 -11.89 8.49 -5.54
CA VAL A 131 -12.42 9.34 -4.45
C VAL A 131 -13.89 9.69 -4.66
N LEU A 132 -14.32 9.89 -5.91
CA LEU A 132 -15.72 10.23 -6.24
C LEU A 132 -16.68 9.04 -6.17
N MET A 133 -16.20 7.80 -6.34
CA MET A 133 -17.05 6.60 -6.19
C MET A 133 -17.23 6.14 -4.74
N ILE A 134 -16.65 6.85 -3.77
CA ILE A 134 -16.75 6.57 -2.33
C ILE A 134 -17.66 7.60 -1.63
N ILE A 135 -18.17 8.60 -2.36
CA ILE A 135 -19.20 9.57 -1.90
C ILE A 135 -20.55 9.13 -2.45
#